data_AF-A0A9D6IWY3-F1
#
_entry.id   AF-A0A9D6IWY3-F1
#
_cell.length_a   1.000
_cell.length_b   1.000
_cell.length_c   1.000
_cell.angle_alpha   90.00
_cell.angle_beta   90.00
_cell.angle_gamma   90.00
#
_symmetry.space_group_name_H-M   'P 1'
#
loop_
_entity.id
_entity.type
_entity.pdbx_description
1 polymer ?
#
loop_
_entity_poly.entity_id
_entity_poly.type
_entity_poly.pdbx_seq_one_letter_code
_entity_poly.pdbx_strand_id
1 'polypeptide(L)'
;MSNLAKSIIALLLGFCAMVPSGFASFDPIGEDIDIFLANPAVSAERPNILILLDNTANWNTPFDVEKSALVTVVNGLGDGYNVGLMMFPETGSPNDNVDGGYVRFAVRQMISANKTALATMVNNLHILGDKGNNATFSLLMYEAYAYFAGIPARAGFGKVKRDYAGNTAYNPLAAALPGNAFTSASSVQYVSPIVSGCQKNFIIVISNGPASDNASSLAAAETLLTGIAGGAPTTIAITPDGEQNNWMDEYARFMANNDCNANFPGVQTVATYTVDVDPIATGQGPSHTALLQSAAAAGKGKYAAVTTAGGAADLVTKLNAIFQEIQSVNSVFASTTLPVSVNVRGTNLNQVYIGVFRPDANKAPRWFGNLKLYDLAVNPATDA
;
A
#
# COMPACT_ATOMS: atom_id res chain seq x y z
N MET A 1 80.27 -30.22 13.80
CA MET A 1 81.37 -30.37 12.82
C MET A 1 80.73 -30.53 11.44
N SER A 2 80.20 -29.44 10.87
CA SER A 2 80.89 -28.51 9.96
C SER A 2 81.39 -29.19 8.67
N ASN A 3 80.79 -28.76 7.55
CA ASN A 3 81.19 -28.99 6.14
C ASN A 3 80.46 -30.09 5.35
N LEU A 4 79.14 -30.23 5.51
CA LEU A 4 78.27 -30.89 4.52
C LEU A 4 77.00 -30.07 4.21
N ALA A 5 77.10 -28.74 4.25
CA ALA A 5 75.98 -27.82 4.04
C ALA A 5 76.25 -26.77 2.95
N LYS A 6 77.15 -27.05 2.00
CA LYS A 6 77.50 -26.12 0.90
C LYS A 6 77.32 -26.69 -0.52
N SER A 7 76.73 -27.87 -0.69
CA SER A 7 76.51 -28.47 -2.02
C SER A 7 75.03 -28.69 -2.41
N ILE A 8 74.07 -28.08 -1.71
CA ILE A 8 72.63 -28.10 -2.06
C ILE A 8 72.12 -26.66 -2.30
N ILE A 9 72.97 -25.77 -2.79
CA ILE A 9 72.58 -24.41 -3.24
C ILE A 9 73.19 -24.14 -4.63
N ALA A 10 73.08 -25.12 -5.53
CA ALA A 10 73.50 -24.96 -6.93
C ALA A 10 72.61 -25.75 -7.92
N LEU A 11 71.41 -26.14 -7.50
CA LEU A 11 70.43 -26.81 -8.36
C LEU A 11 69.03 -26.20 -8.22
N LEU A 12 68.95 -24.86 -8.20
CA LEU A 12 67.69 -24.12 -8.07
C LEU A 12 67.66 -22.81 -8.88
N LEU A 13 68.47 -22.73 -9.95
CA LEU A 13 68.61 -21.53 -10.78
C LEU A 13 68.52 -21.80 -12.29
N GLY A 14 67.82 -22.85 -12.70
CA GLY A 14 67.74 -23.18 -14.12
C GLY A 14 66.54 -24.03 -14.46
N PHE A 15 65.33 -23.46 -14.39
CA PHE A 15 64.30 -23.81 -15.36
C PHE A 15 63.32 -22.64 -15.50
N CYS A 16 63.67 -21.77 -16.43
CA CYS A 16 62.75 -20.90 -17.13
C CYS A 16 61.73 -21.81 -17.85
N ALA A 17 60.52 -21.93 -17.31
CA ALA A 17 59.38 -22.48 -18.03
C ALA A 17 58.31 -21.41 -18.09
N MET A 18 58.20 -20.79 -19.26
CA MET A 18 57.10 -19.94 -19.67
C MET A 18 55.78 -20.66 -19.39
N VAL A 19 54.99 -20.14 -18.45
CA VAL A 19 53.57 -20.49 -18.34
C VAL A 19 52.84 -19.56 -19.30
N PRO A 20 52.06 -20.07 -20.28
CA PRO A 20 51.29 -19.22 -21.16
C PRO A 20 50.30 -18.40 -20.33
N SER A 21 50.41 -17.08 -20.42
CA SER A 21 49.40 -16.12 -19.96
C SER A 21 48.14 -16.28 -20.80
N GLY A 22 47.32 -17.26 -20.44
CA GLY A 22 46.16 -17.67 -21.23
C GLY A 22 45.14 -18.47 -20.44
N PHE A 23 45.03 -18.27 -19.14
CA PHE A 23 43.79 -18.54 -18.44
C PHE A 23 43.17 -17.18 -18.16
N ALA A 24 42.14 -16.85 -18.95
CA ALA A 24 41.20 -15.82 -18.55
C ALA A 24 40.77 -16.17 -17.13
N SER A 25 41.17 -15.34 -16.16
CA SER A 25 40.48 -15.24 -14.90
C SER A 25 39.04 -14.96 -15.26
N PHE A 26 38.20 -15.99 -15.21
CA PHE A 26 36.78 -15.77 -15.05
C PHE A 26 36.69 -15.19 -13.64
N ASP A 27 36.78 -13.86 -13.57
CA ASP A 27 36.32 -13.11 -12.43
C ASP A 27 34.80 -13.06 -12.65
N PRO A 28 34.00 -13.92 -12.00
CA PRO A 28 32.60 -13.60 -11.89
C PRO A 28 32.61 -12.29 -11.10
N ILE A 29 32.54 -11.17 -11.82
CA ILE A 29 31.97 -9.96 -11.24
C ILE A 29 30.60 -10.43 -10.81
N GLY A 30 30.49 -10.79 -9.53
CA GLY A 30 29.22 -10.85 -8.84
C GLY A 30 28.72 -9.43 -8.84
N GLU A 31 28.18 -8.99 -9.98
CA GLU A 31 27.14 -7.99 -9.96
C GLU A 31 26.08 -8.65 -9.10
N ASP A 32 25.99 -8.18 -7.86
CA ASP A 32 24.91 -8.51 -6.94
C ASP A 32 23.65 -7.95 -7.59
N ILE A 33 23.10 -8.70 -8.56
CA ILE A 33 21.85 -8.36 -9.22
C ILE A 33 20.80 -8.76 -8.20
N ASP A 34 20.47 -7.81 -7.31
CA ASP A 34 19.32 -7.84 -6.43
C ASP A 34 18.05 -7.90 -7.28
N ILE A 35 17.73 -9.10 -7.78
CA ILE A 35 16.67 -9.32 -8.77
C ILE A 35 15.26 -9.15 -8.20
N PHE A 36 15.12 -8.90 -6.88
CA PHE A 36 13.80 -8.74 -6.27
C PHE A 36 13.73 -7.83 -5.04
N LEU A 37 14.63 -6.86 -4.93
CA LEU A 37 14.35 -5.70 -4.11
C LEU A 37 13.53 -4.72 -4.96
N ALA A 38 12.35 -4.33 -4.47
CA ALA A 38 11.57 -3.28 -5.11
C ALA A 38 12.44 -2.02 -5.22
N ASN A 39 12.64 -1.50 -6.41
CA ASN A 39 13.41 -0.30 -6.66
C ASN A 39 12.56 0.92 -6.29
N PRO A 40 12.88 1.63 -5.20
CA PRO A 40 12.09 2.77 -4.76
C PRO A 40 12.11 3.94 -5.75
N ALA A 41 12.98 3.94 -6.77
CA ALA A 41 12.92 4.92 -7.86
C ALA A 41 11.77 4.64 -8.84
N VAL A 42 11.35 3.38 -9.01
CA VAL A 42 10.31 2.99 -9.97
C VAL A 42 8.93 3.14 -9.36
N SER A 43 8.13 4.09 -9.88
CA SER A 43 6.78 4.36 -9.34
C SER A 43 5.86 3.15 -9.39
N ALA A 44 5.98 2.34 -10.46
CA ALA A 44 5.20 1.13 -10.66
C ALA A 44 5.38 0.07 -9.54
N GLU A 45 6.50 0.09 -8.82
CA GLU A 45 6.85 -0.90 -7.80
C GLU A 45 6.50 -0.45 -6.37
N ARG A 46 6.09 0.82 -6.21
CA ARG A 46 5.71 1.38 -4.91
C ARG A 46 4.20 1.27 -4.69
N PRO A 47 3.73 0.53 -3.66
CA PRO A 47 2.33 0.53 -3.31
C PRO A 47 1.84 1.91 -2.89
N ASN A 48 0.61 2.22 -3.29
CA ASN A 48 -0.16 3.34 -2.75
C ASN A 48 -1.00 2.86 -1.57
N ILE A 49 -0.79 3.45 -0.40
CA ILE A 49 -1.47 3.06 0.83
C ILE A 49 -2.18 4.29 1.39
N LEU A 50 -3.51 4.24 1.46
CA LEU A 50 -4.30 5.28 2.09
C LEU A 50 -4.80 4.79 3.45
N ILE A 51 -4.38 5.46 4.51
CA ILE A 51 -4.91 5.20 5.86
C ILE A 51 -6.20 6.00 6.03
N LEU A 52 -7.27 5.31 6.36
CA LEU A 52 -8.57 5.88 6.72
C LEU A 52 -8.66 5.84 8.25
N LEU A 53 -8.48 6.99 8.88
CA LEU A 53 -8.45 7.12 10.33
C LEU A 53 -9.81 7.56 10.85
N ASP A 54 -10.42 6.75 11.72
CA ASP A 54 -11.62 7.11 12.46
C ASP A 54 -11.30 8.10 13.58
N ASN A 55 -11.44 9.39 13.27
CA ASN A 55 -11.26 10.49 14.20
C ASN A 55 -12.55 10.91 14.93
N THR A 56 -13.60 10.09 14.94
CA THR A 56 -14.91 10.47 15.51
C THR A 56 -14.96 10.38 17.05
N ALA A 57 -16.13 10.49 17.66
CA ALA A 57 -16.25 10.60 19.12
C ALA A 57 -15.62 9.46 19.92
N ASN A 58 -15.54 8.27 19.34
CA ASN A 58 -14.91 7.11 19.98
C ASN A 58 -13.38 7.20 20.05
N TRP A 59 -12.78 8.13 19.28
CA TRP A 59 -11.33 8.35 19.24
C TRP A 59 -10.75 8.88 20.55
N ASN A 60 -11.57 9.50 21.42
CA ASN A 60 -11.09 10.16 22.65
C ASN A 60 -10.28 9.25 23.58
N THR A 61 -10.66 7.97 23.67
CA THR A 61 -10.03 7.00 24.57
C THR A 61 -8.71 6.45 24.01
N PRO A 62 -8.64 5.95 22.76
CA PRO A 62 -7.39 5.46 22.17
C PRO A 62 -6.47 6.57 21.62
N PHE A 63 -6.93 7.84 21.58
CA PHE A 63 -6.28 8.96 20.88
C PHE A 63 -4.75 9.01 20.99
N ASP A 64 -4.20 9.12 22.20
CA ASP A 64 -2.76 9.28 22.40
C ASP A 64 -1.97 8.02 22.02
N VAL A 65 -2.56 6.85 22.26
CA VAL A 65 -1.96 5.55 21.94
C VAL A 65 -1.91 5.36 20.42
N GLU A 66 -3.02 5.62 19.74
CA GLU A 66 -3.13 5.50 18.29
C GLU A 66 -2.23 6.49 17.57
N LYS A 67 -2.22 7.74 18.03
CA LYS A 67 -1.32 8.78 17.51
C LYS A 67 0.15 8.35 17.64
N SER A 68 0.54 7.88 18.82
CA SER A 68 1.90 7.40 19.08
C SER A 68 2.27 6.19 18.20
N ALA A 69 1.34 5.25 18.03
CA ALA A 69 1.53 4.07 17.17
C ALA A 69 1.72 4.46 15.71
N LEU A 70 0.86 5.34 15.18
CA LEU A 70 0.94 5.81 13.79
C LEU A 70 2.23 6.57 13.53
N VAL A 71 2.65 7.46 14.43
CA VAL A 71 3.95 8.16 14.34
C VAL A 71 5.10 7.15 14.30
N THR A 72 5.07 6.14 15.17
CA THR A 72 6.09 5.08 15.23
C THR A 72 6.17 4.30 13.92
N VAL A 73 5.02 3.87 13.40
CA VAL A 73 4.92 3.13 12.13
C VAL A 73 5.42 3.99 10.97
N VAL A 74 4.91 5.21 10.81
CA VAL A 74 5.29 6.11 9.71
C VAL A 74 6.79 6.38 9.72
N ASN A 75 7.40 6.65 10.88
CA ASN A 75 8.85 6.88 10.97
C ASN A 75 9.67 5.65 10.59
N GLY A 76 9.16 4.45 10.86
CA GLY A 76 9.76 3.17 10.49
C GLY A 76 9.65 2.81 9.01
N LEU A 77 8.82 3.51 8.23
CA LEU A 77 8.66 3.24 6.79
C LEU A 77 9.88 3.71 5.97
N GLY A 78 10.22 2.91 4.97
CA GLY A 78 11.16 3.27 3.90
C GLY A 78 10.47 3.98 2.73
N ASP A 79 11.27 4.48 1.80
CA ASP A 79 10.81 5.16 0.58
C ASP A 79 10.22 4.22 -0.49
N GLY A 80 10.20 2.91 -0.23
CA GLY A 80 9.49 1.91 -1.01
C GLY A 80 7.96 2.00 -0.92
N TYR A 81 7.41 2.78 0.00
CA TYR A 81 5.96 2.97 0.17
C TYR A 81 5.52 4.38 -0.24
N ASN A 82 4.33 4.48 -0.84
CA ASN A 82 3.60 5.74 -0.87
C ASN A 82 2.47 5.68 0.18
N VAL A 83 2.40 6.67 1.08
CA VAL A 83 1.42 6.67 2.18
C VAL A 83 0.67 8.00 2.24
N GLY A 84 -0.65 7.92 2.49
CA GLY A 84 -1.54 9.04 2.70
C GLY A 84 -2.47 8.83 3.90
N LEU A 85 -3.14 9.90 4.30
CA LEU A 85 -4.09 9.94 5.42
C LEU A 85 -5.40 10.61 4.97
N MET A 86 -6.49 9.90 5.18
CA MET A 86 -7.86 10.38 5.05
C MET A 86 -8.55 10.28 6.41
N MET A 87 -9.37 11.28 6.72
CA MET A 87 -10.09 11.39 7.99
C MET A 87 -11.55 11.78 7.73
N PHE A 88 -12.43 11.56 8.70
CA PHE A 88 -13.76 12.16 8.67
C PHE A 88 -13.65 13.68 8.85
N PRO A 89 -14.50 14.47 8.17
CA PRO A 89 -14.57 15.92 8.34
C PRO A 89 -14.76 16.31 9.81
N GLU A 90 -14.01 17.32 10.23
CA GLU A 90 -14.09 17.81 11.60
C GLU A 90 -15.47 18.41 11.91
N THR A 91 -15.88 18.33 13.18
CA THR A 91 -17.10 18.98 13.66
C THR A 91 -17.00 20.50 13.50
N GLY A 92 -18.11 21.12 13.08
CA GLY A 92 -18.30 22.56 13.01
C GLY A 92 -18.05 23.17 11.64
N SER A 93 -18.55 24.38 11.46
CA SER A 93 -18.46 25.12 10.20
C SER A 93 -17.01 25.50 9.84
N PRO A 94 -16.58 25.40 8.57
CA PRO A 94 -17.38 25.01 7.40
C PRO A 94 -17.30 23.50 7.07
N ASN A 95 -16.78 22.66 7.97
CA ASN A 95 -16.46 21.26 7.70
C ASN A 95 -17.64 20.29 7.89
N ASP A 96 -18.71 20.68 8.56
CA ASP A 96 -19.89 19.84 8.84
C ASP A 96 -20.98 19.88 7.74
N ASN A 97 -20.66 20.43 6.57
CA ASN A 97 -21.62 20.65 5.48
C ASN A 97 -21.99 19.39 4.67
N VAL A 98 -21.07 18.42 4.54
CA VAL A 98 -21.23 17.19 3.75
C VAL A 98 -20.46 16.06 4.43
N ASP A 99 -21.15 14.95 4.71
CA ASP A 99 -20.57 13.72 5.26
C ASP A 99 -19.76 12.93 4.22
N GLY A 100 -18.73 12.23 4.69
CA GLY A 100 -17.79 11.45 3.88
C GLY A 100 -16.39 11.48 4.49
N GLY A 101 -15.36 11.44 3.64
CA GLY A 101 -13.97 11.63 4.04
C GLY A 101 -13.37 12.91 3.50
N TYR A 102 -12.16 13.23 3.91
CA TYR A 102 -11.30 14.15 3.18
C TYR A 102 -9.83 13.74 3.31
N VAL A 103 -9.05 14.00 2.26
CA VAL A 103 -7.61 13.69 2.26
C VAL A 103 -6.88 14.79 3.04
N ARG A 104 -6.37 14.43 4.22
CA ARG A 104 -5.58 15.30 5.11
C ARG A 104 -4.10 15.32 4.70
N PHE A 105 -3.61 14.19 4.19
CA PHE A 105 -2.30 14.08 3.56
C PHE A 105 -2.41 13.16 2.33
N ALA A 106 -2.14 13.67 1.15
CA ALA A 106 -2.14 12.91 -0.09
C ALA A 106 -1.09 11.78 -0.05
N VAL A 107 -1.39 10.70 -0.77
CA VAL A 107 -0.49 9.55 -0.89
C VAL A 107 0.78 9.99 -1.60
N ARG A 108 1.89 10.00 -0.88
CA ARG A 108 3.21 10.40 -1.37
C ARG A 108 4.25 9.38 -0.99
N GLN A 109 5.31 9.28 -1.78
CA GLN A 109 6.47 8.47 -1.45
C GLN A 109 7.05 8.89 -0.09
N MET A 110 7.34 7.92 0.77
CA MET A 110 7.87 8.13 2.13
C MET A 110 9.39 8.44 2.14
N ILE A 111 9.81 9.37 1.27
CA ILE A 111 11.11 10.03 1.36
C ILE A 111 11.17 10.89 2.64
N SER A 112 12.38 11.25 3.09
CA SER A 112 12.61 11.94 4.36
C SER A 112 11.69 13.15 4.60
N ALA A 113 11.54 14.05 3.62
CA ALA A 113 10.69 15.25 3.77
C ALA A 113 9.20 14.90 3.97
N ASN A 114 8.65 14.04 3.12
CA ASN A 114 7.24 13.64 3.17
C ASN A 114 6.93 12.83 4.43
N LYS A 115 7.85 11.93 4.81
CA LYS A 115 7.74 11.11 6.02
C LYS A 115 7.73 11.97 7.27
N THR A 116 8.65 12.93 7.39
CA THR A 116 8.67 13.89 8.49
C THR A 116 7.41 14.73 8.52
N ALA A 117 6.90 15.19 7.37
CA ALA A 117 5.66 15.95 7.31
C ALA A 117 4.45 15.14 7.79
N LEU A 118 4.29 13.89 7.33
CA LEU A 118 3.20 13.01 7.75
C LEU A 118 3.30 12.66 9.24
N ALA A 119 4.47 12.25 9.73
CA ALA A 119 4.68 11.93 11.13
C ALA A 119 4.40 13.14 12.04
N THR A 120 4.86 14.33 11.64
CA THR A 120 4.61 15.57 12.39
C THR A 120 3.12 15.94 12.37
N MET A 121 2.45 15.75 11.23
CA MET A 121 1.01 15.98 11.10
C MET A 121 0.21 15.08 12.04
N VAL A 122 0.49 13.78 12.02
CA VAL A 122 -0.16 12.82 12.93
C VAL A 122 0.10 13.20 14.38
N ASN A 123 1.34 13.52 14.75
CA ASN A 123 1.69 13.91 16.11
C ASN A 123 0.97 15.20 16.59
N ASN A 124 0.66 16.10 15.65
CA ASN A 124 -0.03 17.37 15.89
C ASN A 124 -1.55 17.28 15.83
N LEU A 125 -2.11 16.09 15.53
CA LEU A 125 -3.56 15.89 15.66
C LEU A 125 -4.00 16.26 17.07
N HIS A 126 -5.18 16.85 17.17
CA HIS A 126 -5.78 17.30 18.41
C HIS A 126 -7.15 16.66 18.61
N ILE A 127 -7.35 16.05 19.80
CA ILE A 127 -8.56 15.31 20.18
C ILE A 127 -9.88 16.07 19.95
N LEU A 128 -9.89 17.39 20.14
CA LEU A 128 -11.03 18.26 19.81
C LEU A 128 -10.95 18.90 18.41
N GLY A 129 -9.81 19.49 18.04
CA GLY A 129 -9.66 20.27 16.81
C GLY A 129 -9.66 19.42 15.54
N ASP A 130 -9.39 18.13 15.64
CA ASP A 130 -9.44 17.16 14.53
C ASP A 130 -10.53 16.11 14.78
N LYS A 131 -11.48 16.38 15.68
CA LYS A 131 -12.58 15.46 15.99
C LYS A 131 -13.59 15.41 14.84
N GLY A 132 -13.80 14.23 14.28
CA GLY A 132 -14.79 13.95 13.24
C GLY A 132 -16.22 14.02 13.77
N ASN A 133 -17.15 14.46 12.91
CA ASN A 133 -18.55 14.60 13.29
C ASN A 133 -19.32 13.27 13.33
N ASN A 134 -19.34 12.55 12.20
CA ASN A 134 -20.11 11.31 12.02
C ASN A 134 -19.23 10.22 11.41
N ALA A 135 -19.28 9.02 11.97
CA ALA A 135 -18.58 7.82 11.48
C ALA A 135 -19.35 7.19 10.31
N THR A 136 -19.44 7.94 9.20
CA THR A 136 -20.15 7.55 7.98
C THR A 136 -19.26 6.70 7.07
N PHE A 137 -18.95 5.47 7.50
CA PHE A 137 -18.02 4.57 6.81
C PHE A 137 -18.39 4.30 5.35
N SER A 138 -19.69 4.24 5.03
CA SER A 138 -20.16 4.09 3.64
C SER A 138 -19.67 5.24 2.75
N LEU A 139 -19.84 6.49 3.20
CA LEU A 139 -19.43 7.68 2.44
C LEU A 139 -17.92 7.93 2.51
N LEU A 140 -17.25 7.50 3.58
CA LEU A 140 -15.79 7.50 3.67
C LEU A 140 -15.18 6.61 2.58
N MET A 141 -15.71 5.41 2.38
CA MET A 141 -15.25 4.49 1.34
C MET A 141 -15.51 5.04 -0.07
N TYR A 142 -16.64 5.71 -0.28
CA TYR A 142 -16.87 6.44 -1.54
C TYR A 142 -15.80 7.53 -1.77
N GLU A 143 -15.46 8.32 -0.74
CA GLU A 143 -14.44 9.36 -0.91
C GLU A 143 -13.05 8.77 -1.23
N ALA A 144 -12.71 7.64 -0.59
CA ALA A 144 -11.49 6.90 -0.91
C ALA A 144 -11.48 6.42 -2.37
N TYR A 145 -12.59 5.85 -2.85
CA TYR A 145 -12.76 5.52 -4.27
C TYR A 145 -12.58 6.76 -5.16
N ALA A 146 -13.23 7.88 -4.83
CA ALA A 146 -13.15 9.10 -5.63
C ALA A 146 -11.71 9.64 -5.72
N TYR A 147 -10.93 9.50 -4.64
CA TYR A 147 -9.53 9.86 -4.61
C TYR A 147 -8.68 8.94 -5.50
N PHE A 148 -8.82 7.61 -5.39
CA PHE A 148 -8.11 6.67 -6.26
C PHE A 148 -8.51 6.81 -7.73
N ALA A 149 -9.78 7.10 -8.01
CA ALA A 149 -10.30 7.31 -9.36
C ALA A 149 -9.93 8.67 -9.97
N GLY A 150 -9.48 9.63 -9.14
CA GLY A 150 -9.16 10.98 -9.61
C GLY A 150 -10.38 11.73 -10.14
N ILE A 151 -11.57 11.47 -9.57
CA ILE A 151 -12.83 12.10 -9.96
C ILE A 151 -13.19 13.24 -9.00
N PRO A 152 -14.26 14.02 -9.27
CA PRO A 152 -14.72 15.03 -8.33
C PRO A 152 -14.98 14.48 -6.93
N ALA A 153 -14.44 15.18 -5.93
CA ALA A 153 -14.64 14.90 -4.52
C ALA A 153 -16.11 15.17 -4.12
N ARG A 154 -16.66 14.38 -3.19
CA ARG A 154 -17.98 14.65 -2.62
C ARG A 154 -17.84 15.51 -1.37
N ALA A 155 -17.19 14.97 -0.36
CA ALA A 155 -16.96 15.62 0.92
C ALA A 155 -15.56 16.24 0.99
N GLY A 156 -14.59 15.76 0.22
CA GLY A 156 -13.22 16.26 0.28
C GLY A 156 -13.07 17.74 -0.11
N PHE A 157 -13.97 18.26 -0.94
CA PHE A 157 -13.97 19.66 -1.33
C PHE A 157 -14.47 20.59 -0.21
N GLY A 158 -13.82 21.74 -0.04
CA GLY A 158 -14.23 22.77 0.92
C GLY A 158 -13.82 22.54 2.38
N LYS A 159 -13.26 21.36 2.72
CA LYS A 159 -12.71 21.14 4.07
C LYS A 159 -11.45 21.95 4.27
N VAL A 160 -11.38 22.73 5.35
CA VAL A 160 -10.31 23.72 5.57
C VAL A 160 -8.94 23.04 5.66
N LYS A 161 -8.90 21.85 6.24
CA LYS A 161 -7.70 21.07 6.52
C LYS A 161 -7.26 20.13 5.39
N ARG A 162 -8.00 20.09 4.27
CA ARG A 162 -7.67 19.20 3.13
C ARG A 162 -6.32 19.50 2.51
N ASP A 163 -5.74 18.50 1.87
CA ASP A 163 -4.46 18.60 1.18
C ASP A 163 -4.62 19.25 -0.21
N TYR A 164 -4.21 20.51 -0.33
CA TYR A 164 -4.09 21.20 -1.60
C TYR A 164 -2.82 22.06 -1.66
N ALA A 165 -2.30 22.28 -2.86
CA ALA A 165 -1.11 23.09 -3.06
C ALA A 165 -1.32 24.53 -2.55
N GLY A 166 -0.51 24.96 -1.58
CA GLY A 166 -0.60 26.30 -0.98
C GLY A 166 -1.56 26.44 0.21
N ASN A 167 -2.06 25.35 0.82
CA ASN A 167 -2.84 25.42 2.07
C ASN A 167 -1.99 25.75 3.32
N THR A 168 -1.26 26.87 3.31
CA THR A 168 -0.33 27.23 4.38
C THR A 168 -1.02 27.59 5.70
N ALA A 169 -2.29 27.97 5.67
CA ALA A 169 -3.05 28.35 6.86
C ALA A 169 -3.49 27.14 7.69
N TYR A 170 -4.02 26.09 7.05
CA TYR A 170 -4.68 24.98 7.74
C TYR A 170 -3.98 23.63 7.54
N ASN A 171 -3.09 23.52 6.55
CA ASN A 171 -2.28 22.32 6.30
C ASN A 171 -0.85 22.66 5.85
N PRO A 172 -0.08 23.42 6.67
CA PRO A 172 1.23 23.95 6.28
C PRO A 172 2.27 22.85 5.98
N LEU A 173 2.15 21.69 6.62
CA LEU A 173 3.10 20.57 6.47
C LEU A 173 3.02 19.93 5.07
N ALA A 174 1.83 19.91 4.46
CA ALA A 174 1.62 19.33 3.12
C ALA A 174 1.57 20.40 2.01
N ALA A 175 1.29 21.66 2.35
CA ALA A 175 1.01 22.74 1.40
C ALA A 175 2.09 22.95 0.32
N ALA A 176 3.36 22.76 0.66
CA ALA A 176 4.50 22.95 -0.24
C ALA A 176 5.02 21.63 -0.86
N LEU A 177 4.49 20.47 -0.44
CA LEU A 177 4.92 19.18 -0.94
C LEU A 177 4.24 18.87 -2.28
N PRO A 178 4.97 18.32 -3.28
CA PRO A 178 4.36 17.92 -4.54
C PRO A 178 3.38 16.76 -4.33
N GLY A 179 2.47 16.56 -5.29
CA GLY A 179 1.49 15.46 -5.24
C GLY A 179 0.34 15.70 -4.25
N ASN A 180 -0.09 16.95 -4.07
CA ASN A 180 -1.29 17.27 -3.28
C ASN A 180 -2.54 16.60 -3.87
N ALA A 181 -3.51 16.28 -3.01
CA ALA A 181 -4.75 15.64 -3.42
C ALA A 181 -5.62 16.56 -4.29
N PHE A 182 -5.44 17.87 -4.14
CA PHE A 182 -6.05 18.90 -4.97
C PHE A 182 -4.98 19.88 -5.47
N THR A 183 -5.13 20.35 -6.71
CA THR A 183 -4.17 21.29 -7.31
C THR A 183 -4.25 22.71 -6.74
N SER A 184 -5.38 23.09 -6.13
CA SER A 184 -5.60 24.41 -5.54
C SER A 184 -6.79 24.42 -4.58
N ALA A 185 -7.02 25.55 -3.90
CA ALA A 185 -8.19 25.77 -3.06
C ALA A 185 -9.53 25.76 -3.83
N SER A 186 -9.51 25.98 -5.14
CA SER A 186 -10.71 25.93 -6.00
C SER A 186 -10.91 24.58 -6.69
N SER A 187 -9.92 23.68 -6.65
CA SER A 187 -10.05 22.36 -7.27
C SER A 187 -11.08 21.51 -6.54
N VAL A 188 -12.06 21.03 -7.30
CA VAL A 188 -13.08 20.06 -6.88
C VAL A 188 -12.70 18.62 -7.23
N GLN A 189 -11.73 18.44 -8.14
CA GLN A 189 -11.30 17.13 -8.63
C GLN A 189 -10.06 16.65 -7.88
N TYR A 190 -10.07 15.37 -7.52
CA TYR A 190 -8.92 14.71 -6.94
C TYR A 190 -7.81 14.46 -7.97
N VAL A 191 -6.57 14.66 -7.53
CA VAL A 191 -5.38 14.14 -8.21
C VAL A 191 -5.18 12.71 -7.70
N SER A 192 -5.42 11.72 -8.57
CA SER A 192 -5.25 10.32 -8.21
C SER A 192 -3.79 10.00 -7.84
N PRO A 193 -3.55 9.17 -6.81
CA PRO A 193 -2.22 8.66 -6.51
C PRO A 193 -1.76 7.55 -7.46
N ILE A 194 -2.66 7.03 -8.30
CA ILE A 194 -2.34 6.04 -9.33
C ILE A 194 -1.67 6.78 -10.48
N VAL A 195 -0.39 6.51 -10.68
CA VAL A 195 0.43 7.08 -11.76
C VAL A 195 0.94 6.01 -12.74
N SER A 196 0.66 4.73 -12.47
CA SER A 196 0.96 3.60 -13.34
C SER A 196 -0.02 2.45 -13.10
N GLY A 197 -0.41 1.76 -14.17
CA GLY A 197 -1.35 0.63 -14.10
C GLY A 197 -0.82 -0.61 -13.36
N CYS A 198 0.50 -0.68 -13.12
CA CYS A 198 1.13 -1.77 -12.36
C CYS A 198 1.12 -1.53 -10.84
N GLN A 199 0.88 -0.29 -10.39
CA GLN A 199 0.87 0.03 -8.97
C GLN A 199 -0.25 -0.70 -8.25
N LYS A 200 0.07 -1.33 -7.12
CA LYS A 200 -0.95 -1.88 -6.23
C LYS A 200 -1.43 -0.80 -5.27
N ASN A 201 -2.72 -0.80 -5.01
CA ASN A 201 -3.39 0.20 -4.20
C ASN A 201 -4.05 -0.47 -3.00
N PHE A 202 -3.95 0.19 -1.85
CA PHE A 202 -4.41 -0.34 -0.58
C PHE A 202 -5.08 0.74 0.25
N ILE A 203 -6.10 0.32 0.97
CA ILE A 203 -6.77 1.08 2.03
C ILE A 203 -6.51 0.35 3.34
N ILE A 204 -6.15 1.08 4.38
CA ILE A 204 -6.11 0.58 5.76
C ILE A 204 -7.10 1.41 6.55
N VAL A 205 -8.24 0.82 6.91
CA VAL A 205 -9.23 1.45 7.79
C VAL A 205 -8.82 1.17 9.22
N ILE A 206 -8.65 2.22 10.02
CA ILE A 206 -8.45 2.11 11.46
C ILE A 206 -9.71 2.67 12.11
N SER A 207 -10.51 1.76 12.68
CA SER A 207 -11.79 2.07 13.30
C SER A 207 -11.64 2.12 14.82
N ASN A 208 -12.20 3.16 15.43
CA ASN A 208 -12.24 3.34 16.88
C ASN A 208 -13.63 3.05 17.46
N GLY A 209 -14.61 2.65 16.64
CA GLY A 209 -15.91 2.20 17.11
C GLY A 209 -16.97 2.08 16.03
N PRO A 210 -18.22 1.76 16.42
CA PRO A 210 -19.32 1.47 15.50
C PRO A 210 -19.62 2.57 14.50
N ALA A 211 -20.15 2.18 13.34
CA ALA A 211 -20.57 3.12 12.32
C ALA A 211 -21.77 3.93 12.80
N SER A 212 -21.88 5.18 12.31
CA SER A 212 -23.00 6.07 12.61
C SER A 212 -23.69 6.55 11.34
N ASP A 213 -23.68 5.73 10.29
CA ASP A 213 -24.40 5.98 9.05
C ASP A 213 -25.91 6.08 9.32
N ASN A 214 -26.50 7.21 8.94
CA ASN A 214 -27.93 7.45 9.06
C ASN A 214 -28.64 7.14 7.73
N ALA A 215 -29.98 7.14 7.72
CA ALA A 215 -30.76 6.82 6.52
C ALA A 215 -30.41 7.68 5.30
N SER A 216 -30.04 8.95 5.50
CA SER A 216 -29.63 9.86 4.42
C SER A 216 -28.25 9.51 3.87
N SER A 217 -27.28 9.22 4.75
CA SER A 217 -25.93 8.81 4.32
C SER A 217 -25.95 7.47 3.60
N LEU A 218 -26.75 6.51 4.08
CA LEU A 218 -26.93 5.20 3.45
C LEU A 218 -27.57 5.31 2.07
N ALA A 219 -28.63 6.11 1.92
CA ALA A 219 -29.28 6.31 0.61
C ALA A 219 -28.37 7.03 -0.39
N ALA A 220 -27.58 8.01 0.08
CA ALA A 220 -26.58 8.68 -0.76
C ALA A 220 -25.47 7.70 -1.19
N ALA A 221 -24.96 6.89 -0.26
CA ALA A 221 -23.95 5.89 -0.53
C ALA A 221 -24.42 4.82 -1.52
N GLU A 222 -25.66 4.33 -1.39
CA GLU A 222 -26.28 3.39 -2.34
C GLU A 222 -26.39 3.98 -3.75
N THR A 223 -26.84 5.23 -3.86
CA THR A 223 -26.97 5.93 -5.14
C THR A 223 -25.61 6.07 -5.84
N LEU A 224 -24.59 6.45 -5.08
CA LEU A 224 -23.23 6.58 -5.58
C LEU A 224 -22.64 5.23 -6.01
N LEU A 225 -22.83 4.19 -5.21
CA LEU A 225 -22.36 2.85 -5.51
C LEU A 225 -23.04 2.28 -6.76
N THR A 226 -24.36 2.49 -6.88
CA THR A 226 -25.14 2.12 -8.08
C THR A 226 -24.59 2.81 -9.33
N GLY A 227 -24.25 4.10 -9.21
CA GLY A 227 -23.69 4.88 -10.31
C GLY A 227 -22.34 4.37 -10.79
N ILE A 228 -21.44 3.99 -9.88
CA ILE A 228 -20.10 3.49 -10.24
C ILE A 228 -20.09 2.01 -10.63
N ALA A 229 -21.00 1.20 -10.09
CA ALA A 229 -21.12 -0.23 -10.39
C ALA A 229 -21.96 -0.52 -11.64
N GLY A 230 -22.72 0.47 -12.13
CA GLY A 230 -23.61 0.29 -13.29
C GLY A 230 -24.84 -0.57 -13.01
N GLY A 231 -25.21 -0.74 -11.73
CA GLY A 231 -26.33 -1.58 -11.30
C GLY A 231 -26.52 -1.54 -9.78
N ALA A 232 -27.69 -1.98 -9.30
CA ALA A 232 -28.00 -1.97 -7.89
C ALA A 232 -27.03 -2.89 -7.11
N PRO A 233 -26.38 -2.39 -6.04
CA PRO A 233 -25.47 -3.20 -5.25
C PRO A 233 -26.22 -4.31 -4.50
N THR A 234 -25.58 -5.48 -4.39
CA THR A 234 -26.09 -6.59 -3.57
C THR A 234 -25.44 -6.55 -2.19
N THR A 235 -26.25 -6.59 -1.14
CA THR A 235 -25.74 -6.60 0.24
C THR A 235 -25.03 -7.92 0.56
N ILE A 236 -24.00 -7.83 1.39
CA ILE A 236 -23.25 -8.96 1.92
C ILE A 236 -23.82 -9.28 3.30
N ALA A 237 -24.21 -10.54 3.50
CA ALA A 237 -24.73 -10.97 4.79
C ALA A 237 -23.61 -11.01 5.83
N ILE A 238 -23.83 -10.35 6.98
CA ILE A 238 -22.92 -10.38 8.14
C ILE A 238 -23.64 -10.96 9.35
N THR A 239 -22.88 -11.52 10.30
CA THR A 239 -23.44 -12.03 11.55
C THR A 239 -22.53 -11.62 12.70
N PRO A 240 -23.05 -10.87 13.71
CA PRO A 240 -24.43 -10.38 13.85
C PRO A 240 -24.84 -9.32 12.81
N ASP A 241 -26.15 -9.22 12.50
CA ASP A 241 -26.72 -8.44 11.38
C ASP A 241 -26.95 -6.93 11.66
N GLY A 242 -26.36 -6.39 12.74
CA GLY A 242 -26.63 -5.03 13.22
C GLY A 242 -26.15 -3.88 12.32
N GLU A 243 -25.24 -4.15 11.37
CA GLU A 243 -24.71 -3.14 10.43
C GLU A 243 -24.75 -3.60 8.96
N GLN A 244 -25.59 -4.60 8.63
CA GLN A 244 -25.64 -5.19 7.27
C GLN A 244 -26.03 -4.18 6.16
N ASN A 245 -26.72 -3.09 6.50
CA ASN A 245 -27.09 -2.06 5.54
C ASN A 245 -25.98 -1.02 5.31
N ASN A 246 -24.84 -1.12 6.00
CA ASN A 246 -23.71 -0.24 5.78
C ASN A 246 -22.94 -0.69 4.53
N TRP A 247 -22.78 0.21 3.57
CA TRP A 247 -22.19 -0.10 2.27
C TRP A 247 -20.65 -0.25 2.27
N MET A 248 -20.00 -0.16 3.43
CA MET A 248 -18.54 -0.18 3.55
C MET A 248 -17.91 -1.42 2.89
N ASP A 249 -18.47 -2.59 3.13
CA ASP A 249 -17.97 -3.85 2.59
C ASP A 249 -18.34 -4.05 1.12
N GLU A 250 -19.48 -3.54 0.64
CA GLU A 250 -19.76 -3.51 -0.81
C GLU A 250 -18.82 -2.55 -1.56
N TYR A 251 -18.47 -1.39 -1.00
CA TYR A 251 -17.46 -0.52 -1.59
C TYR A 251 -16.09 -1.20 -1.61
N ALA A 252 -15.69 -1.88 -0.54
CA ALA A 252 -14.46 -2.66 -0.49
C ALA A 252 -14.46 -3.75 -1.57
N ARG A 253 -15.57 -4.50 -1.71
CA ARG A 253 -15.76 -5.51 -2.75
C ARG A 253 -15.68 -4.91 -4.15
N PHE A 254 -16.31 -3.76 -4.37
CA PHE A 254 -16.30 -3.08 -5.65
C PHE A 254 -14.87 -2.71 -6.04
N MET A 255 -14.14 -2.01 -5.18
CA MET A 255 -12.78 -1.57 -5.45
C MET A 255 -11.78 -2.72 -5.61
N ALA A 256 -12.00 -3.85 -4.94
CA ALA A 256 -11.12 -5.02 -5.05
C ALA A 256 -11.34 -5.86 -6.34
N ASN A 257 -12.41 -5.59 -7.10
CA ASN A 257 -12.79 -6.37 -8.28
C ASN A 257 -12.97 -5.54 -9.55
N ASN A 258 -13.07 -4.22 -9.45
CA ASN A 258 -13.29 -3.32 -10.58
C ASN A 258 -12.08 -2.43 -10.80
N ASP A 259 -12.03 -1.81 -11.98
CA ASP A 259 -11.01 -0.85 -12.30
C ASP A 259 -11.34 0.50 -11.65
N CYS A 260 -10.55 0.91 -10.66
CA CYS A 260 -10.74 2.19 -10.00
C CYS A 260 -10.18 3.35 -10.80
N ASN A 261 -9.39 3.16 -11.87
CA ASN A 261 -8.87 4.28 -12.67
C ASN A 261 -8.57 3.89 -14.12
N ALA A 262 -9.58 4.04 -14.97
CA ALA A 262 -9.53 3.70 -16.40
C ALA A 262 -8.55 4.54 -17.26
N ASN A 263 -7.80 5.48 -16.67
CA ASN A 263 -6.77 6.23 -17.41
C ASN A 263 -5.50 5.40 -17.65
N PHE A 264 -5.36 4.25 -16.98
CA PHE A 264 -4.23 3.35 -17.15
C PHE A 264 -4.68 2.00 -17.72
N PRO A 265 -3.84 1.30 -18.50
CA PRO A 265 -4.17 -0.03 -18.97
C PRO A 265 -4.23 -1.03 -17.80
N GLY A 266 -5.11 -2.03 -17.91
CA GLY A 266 -5.30 -3.07 -16.90
C GLY A 266 -6.49 -2.76 -15.99
N VAL A 267 -6.46 -3.32 -14.77
CA VAL A 267 -7.52 -3.11 -13.76
C VAL A 267 -6.83 -2.61 -12.50
N GLN A 268 -7.07 -1.36 -12.13
CA GLN A 268 -6.46 -0.75 -10.96
C GLN A 268 -7.29 -1.02 -9.71
N THR A 269 -7.22 -2.26 -9.21
CA THR A 269 -7.92 -2.66 -7.98
C THR A 269 -7.32 -2.01 -6.74
N VAL A 270 -8.15 -1.79 -5.72
CA VAL A 270 -7.73 -1.35 -4.38
C VAL A 270 -8.13 -2.42 -3.36
N ALA A 271 -7.18 -2.93 -2.58
CA ALA A 271 -7.45 -3.90 -1.51
C ALA A 271 -7.68 -3.20 -0.17
N THR A 272 -8.58 -3.73 0.67
CA THR A 272 -8.97 -3.10 1.95
C THR A 272 -8.55 -3.96 3.14
N TYR A 273 -7.73 -3.39 4.01
CA TYR A 273 -7.43 -3.91 5.35
C TYR A 273 -8.24 -3.13 6.39
N THR A 274 -8.60 -3.79 7.48
CA THR A 274 -9.34 -3.17 8.59
C THR A 274 -8.65 -3.47 9.91
N VAL A 275 -8.51 -2.45 10.74
CA VAL A 275 -8.00 -2.52 12.10
C VAL A 275 -9.10 -2.07 13.05
N ASP A 276 -9.56 -2.96 13.92
CA ASP A 276 -10.58 -2.71 14.93
C ASP A 276 -9.90 -2.41 16.27
N VAL A 277 -9.95 -1.15 16.71
CA VAL A 277 -9.28 -0.66 17.90
C VAL A 277 -10.18 -0.83 19.11
N ASP A 278 -9.69 -1.59 20.10
CA ASP A 278 -10.43 -1.97 21.31
C ASP A 278 -11.86 -2.47 21.02
N PRO A 279 -12.02 -3.58 20.26
CA PRO A 279 -13.33 -4.08 19.84
C PRO A 279 -14.29 -4.25 21.02
N ILE A 280 -15.51 -3.73 20.86
CA ILE A 280 -16.54 -3.75 21.92
C ILE A 280 -17.34 -5.05 21.82
N ALA A 281 -17.43 -5.80 22.92
CA ALA A 281 -18.12 -7.10 22.93
C ALA A 281 -19.66 -7.02 23.10
N THR A 282 -20.21 -5.83 23.30
CA THR A 282 -21.64 -5.59 23.58
C THR A 282 -22.22 -4.47 22.71
N GLY A 283 -23.55 -4.34 22.70
CA GLY A 283 -24.23 -3.32 21.90
C GLY A 283 -23.98 -3.52 20.39
N GLN A 284 -23.62 -2.43 19.70
CA GLN A 284 -23.31 -2.46 18.26
C GLN A 284 -21.89 -2.97 17.94
N GLY A 285 -21.04 -3.19 18.96
CA GLY A 285 -19.66 -3.61 18.75
C GLY A 285 -19.50 -4.94 17.99
N PRO A 286 -20.23 -6.02 18.35
CA PRO A 286 -20.14 -7.28 17.62
C PRO A 286 -20.54 -7.19 16.14
N SER A 287 -21.58 -6.41 15.80
CA SER A 287 -21.96 -6.19 14.41
C SER A 287 -20.95 -5.32 13.67
N HIS A 288 -20.32 -4.37 14.36
CA HIS A 288 -19.27 -3.55 13.77
C HIS A 288 -18.01 -4.35 13.45
N THR A 289 -17.56 -5.19 14.38
CA THR A 289 -16.47 -6.14 14.12
C THR A 289 -16.82 -7.05 12.93
N ALA A 290 -18.07 -7.50 12.82
CA ALA A 290 -18.53 -8.31 11.68
C ALA A 290 -18.48 -7.52 10.35
N LEU A 291 -18.89 -6.24 10.35
CA LEU A 291 -18.77 -5.36 9.18
C LEU A 291 -17.31 -5.17 8.77
N LEU A 292 -16.39 -4.88 9.71
CA LEU A 292 -14.96 -4.73 9.40
C LEU A 292 -14.35 -6.02 8.84
N GLN A 293 -14.70 -7.17 9.43
CA GLN A 293 -14.27 -8.48 8.91
C GLN A 293 -14.80 -8.72 7.50
N SER A 294 -16.07 -8.39 7.24
CA SER A 294 -16.68 -8.48 5.90
C SER A 294 -15.97 -7.57 4.90
N ALA A 295 -15.72 -6.31 5.24
CA ALA A 295 -15.04 -5.35 4.39
C ALA A 295 -13.62 -5.79 4.04
N ALA A 296 -12.87 -6.30 5.02
CA ALA A 296 -11.54 -6.84 4.77
C ALA A 296 -11.57 -8.08 3.85
N ALA A 297 -12.49 -9.02 4.11
CA ALA A 297 -12.61 -10.24 3.31
C ALA A 297 -13.05 -9.95 1.87
N ALA A 298 -14.09 -9.15 1.70
CA ALA A 298 -14.63 -8.77 0.40
C ALA A 298 -13.67 -7.86 -0.38
N GLY A 299 -12.91 -7.02 0.35
CA GLY A 299 -11.84 -6.16 -0.15
C GLY A 299 -10.50 -6.87 -0.41
N LYS A 300 -10.42 -8.21 -0.27
CA LYS A 300 -9.20 -9.02 -0.46
C LYS A 300 -8.00 -8.60 0.42
N GLY A 301 -8.25 -7.99 1.58
CA GLY A 301 -7.24 -7.71 2.58
C GLY A 301 -7.44 -8.57 3.83
N LYS A 302 -7.07 -8.03 4.99
CA LYS A 302 -7.17 -8.73 6.28
C LYS A 302 -7.71 -7.83 7.39
N TYR A 303 -8.42 -8.47 8.30
CA TYR A 303 -8.87 -7.90 9.54
C TYR A 303 -7.83 -8.12 10.65
N ALA A 304 -7.62 -7.11 11.49
CA ALA A 304 -6.87 -7.22 12.72
C ALA A 304 -7.61 -6.50 13.86
N ALA A 305 -7.78 -7.19 14.99
CA ALA A 305 -8.14 -6.54 16.25
C ALA A 305 -6.87 -6.06 16.96
N VAL A 306 -6.93 -4.90 17.60
CA VAL A 306 -5.86 -4.39 18.46
C VAL A 306 -6.42 -3.96 19.81
N THR A 307 -5.57 -4.00 20.84
CA THR A 307 -5.89 -3.37 22.12
C THR A 307 -4.92 -2.26 22.49
N THR A 308 -5.44 -1.17 23.06
CA THR A 308 -4.64 -0.05 23.58
C THR A 308 -4.34 -0.16 25.07
N ALA A 309 -4.87 -1.17 25.77
CA ALA A 309 -4.66 -1.38 27.20
C ALA A 309 -3.18 -1.56 27.57
N GLY A 310 -2.37 -2.09 26.63
CA GLY A 310 -0.92 -2.24 26.77
C GLY A 310 -0.09 -1.11 26.15
N GLY A 311 -0.72 0.01 25.76
CA GLY A 311 -0.10 1.09 25.00
C GLY A 311 -0.02 0.78 23.49
N ALA A 312 0.93 1.42 22.80
CA ALA A 312 0.98 1.44 21.33
C ALA A 312 1.52 0.13 20.69
N ALA A 313 2.07 -0.79 21.49
CA ALA A 313 2.85 -1.92 20.96
C ALA A 313 2.06 -2.87 20.06
N ASP A 314 0.82 -3.20 20.43
CA ASP A 314 -0.02 -4.11 19.65
C ASP A 314 -0.40 -3.49 18.30
N LEU A 315 -0.87 -2.23 18.33
CA LEU A 315 -1.20 -1.48 17.11
C LEU A 315 0.03 -1.30 16.18
N VAL A 316 1.20 -0.95 16.72
CA VAL A 316 2.46 -0.89 15.94
C VAL A 316 2.77 -2.24 15.29
N THR A 317 2.62 -3.33 16.04
CA THR A 317 2.91 -4.69 15.55
C THR A 317 1.97 -5.09 14.42
N LYS A 318 0.66 -4.86 14.57
CA LYS A 318 -0.34 -5.19 13.53
C LYS A 318 -0.19 -4.33 12.29
N LEU A 319 0.03 -3.03 12.44
CA LEU A 319 0.26 -2.14 11.29
C LEU A 319 1.54 -2.54 10.55
N ASN A 320 2.65 -2.78 11.24
CA ASN A 320 3.88 -3.24 10.60
C ASN A 320 3.68 -4.57 9.85
N ALA A 321 2.91 -5.51 10.40
CA ALA A 321 2.58 -6.74 9.70
C ALA A 321 1.79 -6.49 8.40
N ILE A 322 0.83 -5.56 8.42
CA ILE A 322 0.08 -5.15 7.22
C ILE A 322 1.03 -4.52 6.17
N PHE A 323 1.89 -3.58 6.57
CA PHE A 323 2.85 -2.95 5.65
C PHE A 323 3.83 -3.97 5.03
N GLN A 324 4.33 -4.92 5.84
CA GLN A 324 5.20 -6.00 5.36
C GLN A 324 4.49 -6.92 4.37
N GLU A 325 3.24 -7.29 4.64
CA GLU A 325 2.42 -8.07 3.72
C GLU A 325 2.21 -7.33 2.40
N ILE A 326 1.84 -6.05 2.46
CA ILE A 326 1.68 -5.20 1.28
C ILE A 326 2.98 -5.19 0.46
N GLN A 327 4.14 -5.03 1.09
CA GLN A 327 5.43 -5.06 0.38
C GLN A 327 5.70 -6.41 -0.29
N SER A 328 5.31 -7.52 0.36
CA SER A 328 5.47 -8.87 -0.20
C SER A 328 4.62 -9.08 -1.46
N VAL A 329 3.41 -8.51 -1.50
CA VAL A 329 2.52 -8.58 -2.66
C VAL A 329 3.05 -7.78 -3.85
N ASN A 330 3.82 -6.71 -3.60
CA ASN A 330 4.38 -5.85 -4.65
C ASN A 330 5.66 -6.37 -5.31
N SER A 331 6.37 -7.32 -4.69
CA SER A 331 7.70 -7.77 -5.13
C SER A 331 7.69 -8.98 -6.08
N VAL A 332 6.52 -9.44 -6.55
CA VAL A 332 6.44 -10.60 -7.45
C VAL A 332 6.78 -10.17 -8.88
N PHE A 333 8.06 -10.26 -9.24
CA PHE A 333 8.51 -10.22 -10.64
C PHE A 333 9.19 -11.53 -11.02
N ALA A 334 8.79 -12.06 -12.17
CA ALA A 334 9.46 -13.18 -12.80
C ALA A 334 10.25 -12.65 -13.99
N SER A 335 11.58 -12.60 -13.86
CA SER A 335 12.45 -12.32 -15.00
C SER A 335 12.35 -13.47 -16.01
N THR A 336 12.11 -13.14 -17.28
CA THR A 336 12.17 -14.11 -18.38
C THR A 336 13.62 -14.21 -18.83
N THR A 337 14.23 -15.39 -18.73
CA THR A 337 15.57 -15.62 -19.30
C THR A 337 15.45 -16.61 -20.44
N LEU A 338 16.07 -16.28 -21.58
CA LEU A 338 16.24 -17.21 -22.69
C LEU A 338 17.67 -17.78 -22.59
N PRO A 339 17.86 -19.07 -22.25
CA PRO A 339 19.20 -19.63 -22.18
C PRO A 339 19.78 -19.75 -23.60
N VAL A 340 20.78 -18.92 -23.92
CA VAL A 340 21.59 -19.08 -25.15
C VAL A 340 22.76 -20.00 -24.84
N SER A 341 22.76 -21.20 -25.43
CA SER A 341 23.88 -22.14 -25.33
C SER A 341 24.99 -21.75 -26.31
N VAL A 342 26.17 -21.38 -25.79
CA VAL A 342 27.36 -21.07 -26.60
C VAL A 342 27.99 -22.29 -27.28
N ASN A 343 27.60 -23.52 -26.86
CA ASN A 343 28.11 -24.78 -27.41
C ASN A 343 27.26 -25.35 -28.54
N VAL A 344 26.09 -24.77 -28.83
CA VAL A 344 25.24 -25.20 -29.95
C VAL A 344 24.90 -23.96 -30.79
N ARG A 345 25.86 -23.53 -31.61
CA ARG A 345 25.62 -22.47 -32.60
C ARG A 345 24.58 -22.96 -33.62
N GLY A 346 23.29 -22.72 -33.35
CA GLY A 346 22.24 -22.82 -34.35
C GLY A 346 20.97 -23.61 -34.03
N THR A 347 20.74 -24.14 -32.82
CA THR A 347 19.43 -24.73 -32.47
C THR A 347 18.84 -24.06 -31.24
N ASN A 348 17.86 -23.19 -31.45
CA ASN A 348 17.02 -22.61 -30.41
C ASN A 348 16.03 -23.67 -29.93
N LEU A 349 16.14 -24.16 -28.70
CA LEU A 349 15.00 -24.75 -28.02
C LEU A 349 14.05 -23.60 -27.71
N ASN A 350 12.84 -23.65 -28.25
CA ASN A 350 11.80 -22.64 -28.02
C ASN A 350 11.23 -22.76 -26.61
N GLN A 351 12.08 -22.54 -25.61
CA GLN A 351 11.81 -22.80 -24.20
C GLN A 351 12.13 -21.53 -23.41
N VAL A 352 11.08 -20.86 -22.95
CA VAL A 352 11.16 -19.69 -22.09
C VAL A 352 10.94 -20.13 -20.65
N TYR A 353 11.95 -19.93 -19.82
CA TYR A 353 11.85 -20.21 -18.39
C TYR A 353 11.48 -18.94 -17.64
N ILE A 354 10.41 -19.02 -16.86
CA ILE A 354 9.89 -17.92 -16.04
C ILE A 354 9.91 -18.37 -14.59
N GLY A 355 10.82 -17.82 -13.81
CA GLY A 355 10.91 -18.06 -12.37
C GLY A 355 9.91 -17.19 -11.62
N VAL A 356 8.80 -17.76 -11.16
CA VAL A 356 7.81 -17.01 -10.38
C VAL A 356 8.07 -17.27 -8.90
N PHE A 357 8.98 -16.48 -8.33
CA PHE A 357 9.36 -16.55 -6.93
C PHE A 357 8.86 -15.31 -6.20
N ARG A 358 8.39 -15.50 -4.97
CA ARG A 358 8.06 -14.39 -4.06
C ARG A 358 9.05 -14.38 -2.90
N PRO A 359 9.53 -13.21 -2.46
CA PRO A 359 10.29 -13.10 -1.22
C PRO A 359 9.46 -13.64 -0.05
N ASP A 360 10.14 -14.27 0.91
CA ASP A 360 9.49 -14.65 2.16
C ASP A 360 8.99 -13.40 2.90
N ALA A 361 7.83 -13.49 3.54
CA ALA A 361 7.22 -12.38 4.26
C ALA A 361 8.13 -11.81 5.37
N ASN A 362 9.07 -12.62 5.89
CA ASN A 362 10.04 -12.23 6.92
C ASN A 362 11.45 -11.97 6.37
N LYS A 363 11.61 -11.83 5.04
CA LYS A 363 12.93 -11.70 4.37
C LYS A 363 13.91 -12.85 4.65
N ALA A 364 13.40 -14.04 4.96
CA ALA A 364 14.25 -15.23 5.10
C ALA A 364 14.90 -15.58 3.74
N PRO A 365 16.11 -16.20 3.73
CA PRO A 365 16.83 -16.54 2.49
C PRO A 365 16.18 -17.68 1.67
N ARG A 366 14.90 -17.98 1.88
CA ARG A 366 14.16 -19.04 1.19
C ARG A 366 12.98 -18.44 0.46
N TRP A 367 12.94 -18.60 -0.85
CA TRP A 367 11.95 -17.95 -1.67
C TRP A 367 11.03 -19.00 -2.27
N PHE A 368 9.76 -18.91 -1.92
CA PHE A 368 8.77 -19.86 -2.39
C PHE A 368 8.34 -19.48 -3.81
N GLY A 369 8.30 -20.45 -4.71
CA GLY A 369 7.93 -20.20 -6.10
C GLY A 369 8.02 -21.44 -6.96
N ASN A 370 7.63 -21.29 -8.21
CA ASN A 370 7.68 -22.34 -9.23
C ASN A 370 8.41 -21.82 -10.47
N LEU A 371 9.16 -22.71 -11.11
CA LEU A 371 9.70 -22.47 -12.44
C LEU A 371 8.66 -22.90 -13.47
N LYS A 372 8.22 -21.98 -14.32
CA LYS A 372 7.30 -22.28 -15.43
C LYS A 372 8.07 -22.30 -16.75
N LEU A 373 7.76 -23.28 -17.58
CA LEU A 373 8.27 -23.43 -18.94
C LEU A 373 7.17 -23.04 -19.93
N TYR A 374 7.50 -22.18 -20.87
CA TYR A 374 6.61 -21.74 -21.95
C TYR A 374 7.29 -21.91 -23.30
N ASP A 375 6.49 -22.18 -24.33
CA ASP A 375 6.94 -22.22 -25.72
C ASP A 375 6.32 -21.02 -26.46
N LEU A 376 7.09 -20.31 -27.29
CA LEU A 376 6.56 -19.23 -28.12
C LEU A 376 5.86 -19.80 -29.36
N ALA A 377 4.60 -19.47 -29.58
CA ALA A 377 3.88 -19.85 -30.79
C ALA A 377 3.42 -18.59 -31.53
N VAL A 378 3.56 -18.59 -32.85
CA VAL A 378 3.01 -17.52 -33.71
C VAL A 378 1.50 -17.64 -33.72
N ASN A 379 0.77 -16.53 -33.56
CA ASN A 379 -0.68 -16.54 -33.70
C ASN A 379 -1.04 -16.57 -35.19
N PRO A 380 -1.62 -17.67 -35.72
CA PRO A 380 -1.89 -17.82 -37.14
C PRO A 380 -3.00 -16.88 -37.65
N ALA A 381 -3.74 -16.19 -36.77
CA ALA A 381 -4.73 -15.20 -37.15
C ALA A 381 -4.16 -13.81 -37.40
N THR A 382 -2.93 -13.53 -36.92
CA THR A 382 -2.35 -12.17 -36.96
C THR A 382 -0.91 -12.11 -37.49
N ASP A 383 -0.30 -13.25 -37.82
CA ASP A 383 1.12 -13.35 -38.25
C ASP A 383 2.09 -12.59 -37.31
N ALA A 384 1.78 -12.60 -36.01
CA ALA A 384 2.55 -11.97 -34.93
C ALA A 384 2.82 -12.97 -33.81
#